data_AF-A0A931Z1I6-F1
#
_entry.id   AF-A0A931Z1I6-F1
#
_cell.length_a   1.000
_cell.length_b   1.000
_cell.length_c   1.000
_cell.angle_alpha   90.00
_cell.angle_beta   90.00
_cell.angle_gamma   90.00
#
_symmetry.space_group_name_H-M   'P 1'
#
loop_
_entity.id
_entity.type
_entity.pdbx_description
1 polymer ?
#
loop_
_entity_poly.entity_id
_entity_poly.type
_entity_poly.pdbx_seq_one_letter_code
_entity_poly.pdbx_strand_id
1 'polypeptide(L)'
;MRGLALLLRWLHVLAAITWIGGMLFVALVLVPVTRRLEDAALRTRLVQDTGRRFRTVGWIALGVLVLTGIGNLLIAPYFLGNRRFHAKLLLVLVALGLAALHDFWLGPRAGAPGADPVWRGRASWVARVNVLVVVAVVLLGLALRG
;
A
#
# COMPACT_ATOMS: atom_id res chain seq x y z
N MET A 1 -30.15 2.87 5.21
CA MET A 1 -29.10 2.01 4.61
C MET A 1 -28.24 2.71 3.54
N ARG A 2 -28.80 3.55 2.65
CA ARG A 2 -28.02 4.22 1.59
C ARG A 2 -26.86 5.10 2.10
N GLY A 3 -27.08 5.85 3.19
CA GLY A 3 -26.04 6.69 3.81
C GLY A 3 -24.84 5.90 4.35
N LEU A 4 -25.08 4.79 5.05
CA LEU A 4 -24.02 3.90 5.53
C LEU A 4 -23.19 3.30 4.39
N ALA A 5 -23.86 2.83 3.32
CA ALA A 5 -23.18 2.29 2.14
C ALA A 5 -22.31 3.35 1.45
N LEU A 6 -22.77 4.61 1.37
CA LEU A 6 -21.98 5.71 0.84
C LEU A 6 -20.76 6.00 1.73
N LEU A 7 -20.96 6.09 3.04
CA LEU A 7 -19.89 6.35 4.00
C LEU A 7 -18.81 5.26 3.96
N LEU A 8 -19.19 3.99 3.94
CA LEU A 8 -18.24 2.87 3.85
C LEU A 8 -17.45 2.88 2.55
N ARG A 9 -18.09 3.16 1.41
CA ARG A 9 -17.38 3.31 0.13
C ARG A 9 -16.46 4.52 0.12
N TRP A 10 -16.90 5.65 0.66
CA TRP A 10 -16.11 6.87 0.75
C TRP A 10 -14.85 6.65 1.62
N LEU A 11 -15.01 6.06 2.81
CA LEU A 11 -13.89 5.70 3.69
C LEU A 11 -12.96 4.67 3.04
N HIS A 12 -13.50 3.67 2.35
CA HIS A 12 -12.69 2.67 1.63
C HIS A 12 -11.82 3.31 0.55
N VAL A 13 -12.41 4.21 -0.25
CA VAL A 13 -11.67 4.94 -1.29
C VAL A 13 -10.65 5.89 -0.67
N LEU A 14 -11.01 6.62 0.39
CA LEU A 14 -10.10 7.52 1.09
C LEU A 14 -8.87 6.75 1.63
N ALA A 15 -9.10 5.62 2.28
CA ALA A 15 -8.02 4.76 2.77
C ALA A 15 -7.16 4.18 1.61
N ALA A 16 -7.79 3.77 0.50
CA ALA A 16 -7.08 3.33 -0.70
C ALA A 16 -6.14 4.43 -1.25
N ILE A 17 -6.65 5.64 -1.44
CA ILE A 17 -5.85 6.75 -2.00
C ILE A 17 -4.76 7.22 -1.04
N THR A 18 -4.99 7.20 0.27
CA THR A 18 -3.95 7.51 1.26
C THR A 18 -2.80 6.51 1.17
N TRP A 19 -3.11 5.22 1.09
CA TRP A 19 -2.09 4.17 1.05
C TRP A 19 -1.34 4.16 -0.30
N ILE A 20 -2.07 4.15 -1.42
CA ILE A 20 -1.48 4.14 -2.77
C ILE A 20 -0.73 5.44 -3.04
N GLY A 21 -1.36 6.58 -2.74
CA GLY A 21 -0.79 7.90 -2.95
C GLY A 21 0.50 8.10 -2.14
N GLY A 22 0.55 7.61 -0.91
CA GLY A 22 1.78 7.65 -0.11
C GLY A 22 2.91 6.80 -0.67
N MET A 23 2.63 5.60 -1.19
CA MET A 23 3.66 4.78 -1.87
C MET A 23 4.21 5.49 -3.12
N LEU A 24 3.31 6.04 -3.94
CA LEU A 24 3.69 6.77 -5.14
C LEU A 24 4.49 8.04 -4.80
N PHE A 25 4.08 8.78 -3.77
CA PHE A 25 4.81 9.95 -3.29
C PHE A 25 6.23 9.58 -2.84
N VAL A 26 6.38 8.50 -2.04
CA VAL A 26 7.69 8.04 -1.59
C VAL A 26 8.57 7.66 -2.79
N ALA A 27 8.03 6.88 -3.73
CA ALA A 27 8.79 6.37 -4.87
C ALA A 27 9.14 7.44 -5.92
N LEU A 28 8.22 8.35 -6.22
CA LEU A 28 8.33 9.29 -7.33
C LEU A 28 8.83 10.67 -6.91
N VAL A 29 8.69 11.04 -5.63
CA VAL A 29 9.03 12.38 -5.13
C VAL A 29 10.12 12.30 -4.06
N LEU A 30 9.82 11.66 -2.92
CA LEU A 30 10.73 11.67 -1.76
C LEU A 30 12.09 11.03 -2.07
N VAL A 31 12.10 9.82 -2.64
CA VAL A 31 13.34 9.11 -2.94
C VAL A 31 14.17 9.88 -3.99
N PRO A 32 13.62 10.34 -5.12
CA PRO A 32 14.39 11.14 -6.08
C PRO A 32 14.95 12.45 -5.51
N VAL A 33 14.18 13.17 -4.68
CA VAL A 33 14.63 14.42 -4.05
C VAL A 33 15.77 14.16 -3.08
N THR A 34 15.62 13.17 -2.20
CA THR A 34 16.65 12.84 -1.19
C THR A 34 17.93 12.27 -1.81
N ARG A 35 17.87 11.65 -3.00
CA ARG A 35 19.07 11.20 -3.73
C ARG A 35 19.99 12.33 -4.17
N ARG A 36 19.48 13.58 -4.29
CA ARG A 36 20.27 14.76 -4.65
C ARG A 36 21.03 15.37 -3.46
N LEU A 37 20.78 14.90 -2.25
CA LEU A 37 21.50 15.36 -1.06
C LEU A 37 22.92 14.78 -1.05
N GLU A 38 23.90 15.65 -0.85
CA GLU A 38 25.32 15.28 -0.70
C GLU A 38 25.56 14.55 0.62
N ASP A 39 24.89 14.96 1.70
CA ASP A 39 24.95 14.29 2.99
C ASP A 39 24.19 12.95 2.96
N ALA A 40 24.95 11.87 2.85
CA ALA A 40 24.44 10.51 2.84
C ALA A 40 23.74 10.10 4.16
N ALA A 41 24.17 10.64 5.30
CA ALA A 41 23.57 10.36 6.60
C ALA A 41 22.22 11.07 6.75
N LEU A 42 22.12 12.33 6.33
CA LEU A 42 20.84 13.06 6.25
C LEU A 42 19.87 12.38 5.28
N ARG A 43 20.33 12.02 4.07
CA ARG A 43 19.53 11.28 3.08
C ARG A 43 18.93 10.02 3.67
N THR A 44 19.74 9.21 4.35
CA THR A 44 19.31 7.95 4.95
C THR A 44 18.28 8.19 6.05
N ARG A 45 18.55 9.16 6.95
CA ARG A 45 17.61 9.52 8.03
C ARG A 45 16.26 9.97 7.50
N LEU A 46 16.21 10.89 6.53
CA LEU A 46 14.96 11.39 5.96
C LEU A 46 14.09 10.28 5.35
N VAL A 47 14.70 9.37 4.59
CA VAL A 47 13.98 8.23 3.99
C VAL A 47 13.48 7.28 5.08
N GLN A 48 14.29 7.01 6.10
CA GLN A 48 13.91 6.10 7.18
C GLN A 48 12.81 6.66 8.07
N ASP A 49 12.92 7.91 8.50
CA ASP A 49 11.95 8.55 9.39
C ASP A 49 10.61 8.72 8.67
N THR A 50 10.64 9.15 7.41
CA THR A 50 9.44 9.23 6.58
C THR A 50 8.83 7.85 6.36
N GLY A 51 9.65 6.84 6.07
CA GLY A 51 9.20 5.44 5.92
C GLY A 51 8.56 4.89 7.19
N ARG A 52 9.15 5.16 8.37
CA ARG A 52 8.59 4.77 9.68
C ARG A 52 7.25 5.44 9.94
N ARG A 53 7.13 6.74 9.66
CA ARG A 53 5.87 7.47 9.81
C ARG A 53 4.81 6.98 8.83
N PHE A 54 5.19 6.78 7.57
CA PHE A 54 4.28 6.28 6.55
C PHE A 54 3.82 4.85 6.86
N ARG A 55 4.67 3.99 7.42
CA ARG A 55 4.26 2.67 7.89
C ARG A 55 3.08 2.77 8.86
N THR A 56 3.17 3.60 9.91
CA THR A 56 2.05 3.78 10.85
C THR A 56 0.77 4.23 10.14
N VAL A 57 0.85 5.26 9.28
CA VAL A 57 -0.31 5.76 8.53
C VAL A 57 -0.86 4.72 7.56
N GLY A 58 0.01 4.00 6.87
CA GLY A 58 -0.32 2.96 5.90
C GLY A 58 -1.02 1.77 6.54
N TRP A 59 -0.57 1.31 7.72
CA TRP A 59 -1.23 0.22 8.45
C TRP A 59 -2.58 0.63 9.02
N ILE A 60 -2.75 1.89 9.45
CA ILE A 60 -4.07 2.42 9.81
C ILE A 60 -4.98 2.42 8.58
N ALA A 61 -4.51 2.93 7.44
CA ALA A 61 -5.28 2.93 6.19
C ALA A 61 -5.64 1.50 5.73
N LEU A 62 -4.73 0.54 5.86
CA LEU A 62 -4.99 -0.88 5.59
C LEU A 62 -6.06 -1.45 6.52
N GLY A 63 -6.03 -1.13 7.82
CA GLY A 63 -7.08 -1.50 8.76
C GLY A 63 -8.44 -0.96 8.32
N VAL A 64 -8.51 0.32 7.96
CA VAL A 64 -9.75 0.94 7.43
C VAL A 64 -10.19 0.26 6.14
N LEU A 65 -9.28 -0.04 5.21
CA LEU A 65 -9.58 -0.74 3.96
C LEU A 65 -10.21 -2.11 4.19
N VAL A 66 -9.66 -2.91 5.11
CA VAL A 66 -10.18 -4.24 5.44
C VAL A 66 -11.56 -4.13 6.08
N LEU A 67 -11.71 -3.29 7.11
CA LEU A 67 -12.98 -3.13 7.83
C LEU A 67 -14.10 -2.62 6.89
N THR A 68 -13.79 -1.59 6.10
CA THR A 68 -14.76 -1.04 5.13
C THR A 68 -14.99 -2.00 3.96
N GLY A 69 -14.01 -2.79 3.56
CA GLY A 69 -14.16 -3.83 2.53
C GLY A 69 -15.13 -4.92 2.95
N ILE A 70 -15.01 -5.41 4.19
CA ILE A 70 -15.95 -6.35 4.80
C ILE A 70 -17.34 -5.73 4.89
N GLY A 71 -17.45 -4.49 5.40
CA GLY A 71 -18.74 -3.79 5.49
C GLY A 71 -19.43 -3.61 4.12
N ASN A 72 -18.68 -3.26 3.08
CA ASN A 72 -19.20 -3.16 1.72
C ASN A 72 -19.66 -4.52 1.18
N LEU A 73 -18.95 -5.60 1.48
CA LEU A 73 -19.33 -6.96 1.09
C LEU A 73 -20.60 -7.43 1.79
N LEU A 74 -20.75 -7.13 3.09
CA LEU A 74 -21.97 -7.46 3.84
C LEU A 74 -23.20 -6.73 3.28
N ILE A 75 -23.04 -5.50 2.78
CA ILE A 75 -24.11 -4.74 2.14
C ILE A 75 -24.39 -5.25 0.72
N ALA A 76 -23.38 -5.76 0.02
CA ALA A 76 -23.47 -6.21 -1.37
C ALA A 76 -22.92 -7.65 -1.53
N PRO A 77 -23.58 -8.66 -0.95
CA PRO A 77 -23.06 -10.03 -0.93
C PRO A 77 -23.02 -10.68 -2.31
N TYR A 78 -23.75 -10.15 -3.29
CA TYR A 78 -23.75 -10.64 -4.68
C TYR A 78 -22.35 -10.62 -5.33
N PHE A 79 -21.40 -9.82 -4.82
CA PHE A 79 -20.01 -9.84 -5.28
C PHE A 79 -19.31 -11.19 -5.06
N LEU A 80 -19.76 -12.02 -4.11
CA LEU A 80 -19.24 -13.37 -3.88
C LEU A 80 -19.44 -14.30 -5.08
N GLY A 81 -20.40 -14.02 -5.96
CA GLY A 81 -20.59 -14.77 -7.21
C GLY A 81 -19.65 -14.32 -8.35
N ASN A 82 -18.89 -13.23 -8.18
CA ASN A 82 -18.16 -12.61 -9.27
C ASN A 82 -16.68 -13.01 -9.30
N ARG A 83 -16.23 -13.68 -10.36
CA ARG A 83 -14.82 -14.09 -10.54
C ARG A 83 -13.83 -12.93 -10.43
N ARG A 84 -14.20 -11.74 -10.93
CA ARG A 84 -13.34 -10.53 -10.84
C ARG A 84 -13.19 -10.06 -9.40
N PHE A 85 -14.20 -10.25 -8.55
CA PHE A 85 -14.14 -9.94 -7.13
C PHE A 85 -13.16 -10.87 -6.42
N HIS A 86 -13.18 -12.17 -6.71
CA HIS A 86 -12.20 -13.11 -6.15
C HIS A 86 -10.77 -12.80 -6.60
N ALA A 87 -10.57 -12.46 -7.88
CA ALA A 87 -9.26 -12.03 -8.38
C ALA A 87 -8.78 -10.76 -7.66
N LYS A 88 -9.67 -9.77 -7.46
CA LYS A 88 -9.37 -8.56 -6.68
C LYS A 88 -8.98 -8.92 -5.24
N LEU A 89 -9.74 -9.79 -4.57
CA LEU A 89 -9.48 -10.18 -3.19
C LEU A 89 -8.14 -10.91 -3.05
N LEU A 90 -7.82 -11.81 -3.97
CA LEU A 90 -6.50 -12.47 -4.02
C LEU A 90 -5.37 -11.46 -4.17
N LEU A 91 -5.49 -10.49 -5.09
CA LEU A 91 -4.48 -9.45 -5.27
C LEU A 91 -4.36 -8.53 -4.04
N VAL A 92 -5.47 -8.26 -3.33
CA VAL A 92 -5.42 -7.54 -2.04
C VAL A 92 -4.61 -8.34 -1.02
N LEU A 93 -4.85 -9.64 -0.88
CA LEU A 93 -4.07 -10.49 0.04
C LEU A 93 -2.58 -10.51 -0.32
N VAL A 94 -2.26 -10.63 -1.61
CA VAL A 94 -0.88 -10.53 -2.11
C VAL A 94 -0.27 -9.17 -1.75
N ALA A 95 -1.00 -8.08 -1.98
CA ALA A 95 -0.53 -6.74 -1.66
C ALA A 95 -0.27 -6.53 -0.16
N LEU A 96 -1.15 -7.04 0.71
CA LEU A 96 -0.92 -7.01 2.17
C LEU A 96 0.32 -7.81 2.55
N GLY A 97 0.52 -8.99 1.95
CA GLY A 97 1.71 -9.82 2.19
C GLY A 97 3.01 -9.12 1.76
N LEU A 98 3.02 -8.52 0.57
CA LEU A 98 4.17 -7.76 0.07
C LEU A 98 4.44 -6.52 0.91
N ALA A 99 3.40 -5.82 1.36
CA ALA A 99 3.53 -4.67 2.24
C ALA A 99 4.10 -5.06 3.61
N ALA A 100 3.63 -6.15 4.21
CA ALA A 100 4.17 -6.68 5.46
C ALA A 100 5.63 -7.11 5.32
N LEU A 101 5.97 -7.83 4.24
CA LEU A 101 7.33 -8.23 3.93
C LEU A 101 8.25 -7.01 3.76
N HIS A 102 7.77 -5.98 3.05
CA HIS A 102 8.51 -4.74 2.87
C HIS A 102 8.71 -4.02 4.22
N ASP A 103 7.65 -3.80 4.98
CA ASP A 103 7.65 -2.87 6.12
C ASP A 103 8.30 -3.44 7.38
N PHE A 104 8.21 -4.75 7.59
CA PHE A 104 8.69 -5.42 8.80
C PHE A 104 9.97 -6.25 8.57
N TRP A 105 10.31 -6.60 7.33
CA TRP A 105 11.48 -7.42 7.05
C TRP A 105 12.51 -6.72 6.16
N LEU A 106 12.13 -6.36 4.94
CA LEU A 106 13.08 -5.86 3.94
C LEU A 106 13.52 -4.42 4.23
N GLY A 107 12.59 -3.54 4.60
CA GLY A 107 12.84 -2.14 4.95
C GLY A 107 13.79 -2.00 6.14
N PRO A 108 13.52 -2.67 7.29
CA PRO A 108 14.44 -2.66 8.42
C PRO A 108 15.84 -3.18 8.08
N ARG A 109 15.95 -4.27 7.30
CA ARG A 109 17.25 -4.81 6.87
C ARG A 109 17.97 -3.89 5.89
N ALA A 110 17.26 -3.25 4.96
CA ALA A 110 17.83 -2.32 4.00
C ALA A 110 18.29 -1.00 4.64
N GLY A 111 17.68 -0.61 5.76
CA GLY A 111 18.01 0.58 6.54
C GLY A 111 19.06 0.36 7.64
N ALA A 112 19.49 -0.88 7.90
CA ALA A 112 20.47 -1.14 8.94
C ALA A 112 21.84 -0.49 8.60
N PRO A 113 22.59 0.00 9.60
CA PRO A 113 23.96 0.48 9.39
C PRO A 113 24.83 -0.61 8.74
N GLY A 114 25.55 -0.27 7.68
CA GLY A 114 26.40 -1.25 6.97
C GLY A 114 25.63 -2.31 6.17
N ALA A 115 24.31 -2.16 5.96
CA ALA A 115 23.51 -3.13 5.23
C ALA A 115 24.04 -3.37 3.79
N ASP A 116 24.11 -4.65 3.43
CA ASP A 116 24.42 -5.10 2.07
C ASP A 116 23.49 -4.43 1.05
N PRO A 117 24.04 -3.84 -0.05
CA PRO A 117 23.25 -3.29 -1.15
C PRO A 117 22.12 -4.19 -1.68
N VAL A 118 22.27 -5.53 -1.59
CA VAL A 118 21.23 -6.51 -1.97
C VAL A 118 19.91 -6.25 -1.25
N TRP A 119 19.93 -5.89 0.04
CA TRP A 119 18.70 -5.64 0.80
C TRP A 119 17.96 -4.40 0.29
N ARG A 120 18.68 -3.34 -0.08
CA ARG A 120 18.09 -2.15 -0.70
C ARG A 120 17.46 -2.47 -2.06
N GLY A 121 18.12 -3.31 -2.87
CA GLY A 121 17.59 -3.79 -4.14
C GLY A 121 16.30 -4.60 -3.98
N ARG A 122 16.30 -5.57 -3.05
CA ARG A 122 15.12 -6.40 -2.74
C ARG A 122 13.95 -5.57 -2.22
N ALA A 123 14.18 -4.66 -1.27
CA ALA A 123 13.15 -3.76 -0.76
C ALA A 123 12.54 -2.91 -1.88
N SER A 124 13.38 -2.33 -2.75
CA SER A 124 12.93 -1.52 -3.88
C SER A 124 12.08 -2.32 -4.88
N TRP A 125 12.48 -3.54 -5.20
CA TRP A 125 11.72 -4.41 -6.11
C TRP A 125 10.37 -4.83 -5.53
N VAL A 126 10.35 -5.27 -4.26
CA VAL A 126 9.09 -5.64 -3.59
C VAL A 126 8.13 -4.44 -3.54
N ALA A 127 8.63 -3.24 -3.25
CA ALA A 127 7.80 -2.03 -3.27
C ALA A 127 7.20 -1.76 -4.66
N ARG A 128 8.00 -1.89 -5.74
CA ARG A 128 7.53 -1.70 -7.12
C ARG A 128 6.48 -2.72 -7.53
N VAL A 129 6.73 -4.01 -7.23
CA VAL A 129 5.76 -5.08 -7.50
C VAL A 129 4.47 -4.81 -6.73
N ASN A 130 4.57 -4.40 -5.46
CA ASN A 130 3.38 -4.08 -4.66
C ASN A 130 2.56 -2.94 -5.27
N VAL A 131 3.20 -1.87 -5.76
CA VAL A 131 2.50 -0.78 -6.47
C VAL A 131 1.75 -1.31 -7.69
N LEU A 132 2.36 -2.16 -8.51
CA LEU A 132 1.71 -2.75 -9.68
C LEU A 132 0.50 -3.63 -9.30
N VAL A 133 0.66 -4.47 -8.27
CA VAL A 133 -0.42 -5.31 -7.73
C VAL A 133 -1.59 -4.43 -7.27
N VAL A 134 -1.31 -3.36 -6.53
CA VAL A 134 -2.36 -2.49 -6.00
C VAL A 134 -3.04 -1.67 -7.11
N VAL A 135 -2.31 -1.24 -8.15
CA VAL A 135 -2.93 -0.65 -9.34
C VAL A 135 -3.89 -1.63 -10.01
N ALA A 136 -3.51 -2.90 -10.15
CA ALA A 136 -4.39 -3.95 -10.68
C ALA A 136 -5.64 -4.17 -9.80
N VAL A 137 -5.50 -4.10 -8.45
CA VAL A 137 -6.63 -4.14 -7.51
C VAL A 137 -7.62 -3.00 -7.79
N VAL A 138 -7.13 -1.78 -8.02
CA VAL A 138 -7.98 -0.62 -8.33
C VAL A 138 -8.69 -0.84 -9.68
N LEU A 139 -7.98 -1.27 -10.72
CA LEU A 139 -8.57 -1.54 -12.04
C LEU A 139 -9.67 -2.60 -11.97
N LEU A 140 -9.44 -3.72 -11.27
CA LEU A 140 -10.48 -4.72 -11.04
C LEU A 140 -11.65 -4.16 -10.23
N GLY A 141 -11.37 -3.32 -9.24
CA GLY A 141 -12.40 -2.61 -8.47
C GLY A 141 -13.30 -1.70 -9.31
N LEU A 142 -12.72 -1.01 -10.29
CA LEU A 142 -13.48 -0.17 -11.23
C LEU A 142 -14.30 -1.02 -12.21
N ALA A 143 -13.74 -2.14 -12.68
CA ALA A 143 -14.41 -3.08 -13.59
C ALA A 143 -15.51 -3.93 -12.92
N LEU A 144 -15.66 -3.84 -11.60
CA LEU A 144 -16.76 -4.45 -10.83
C LEU A 144 -18.02 -3.55 -10.79
N ARG A 145 -17.96 -2.33 -11.32
CA ARG A 145 -19.14 -1.49 -11.50
C ARG A 145 -20.00 -2.09 -12.62
N GLY A 146 -21.05 -2.79 -12.23
CA GLY A 146 -22.23 -3.10 -13.05
C GLY A 146 -23.40 -2.28 -12.57
#